data_AF-A0A1C6J9R0-F1
#
_entry.id   AF-A0A1C6J9R0-F1
#
_cell.length_a   1.000
_cell.length_b   1.000
_cell.length_c   1.000
_cell.angle_alpha   90.00
_cell.angle_beta   90.00
_cell.angle_gamma   90.00
#
_symmetry.space_group_name_H-M   'P 1'
#
loop_
_entity.id
_entity.type
_entity.pdbx_description
1 polymer ?
#
loop_
_entity_poly.entity_id
_entity_poly.type
_entity_poly.pdbx_seq_one_letter_code
_entity_poly.pdbx_strand_id
1 'polypeptide(L)'
;MLKFTVHTDGLESIKDKLAEGCTKAEHTVALQVKKDTSPFVPALTGDLDRRTKVDGPLIIYPGPQSRYLYNGKLMVDPETGSSYARKGTTKVLTDKNLVFNKAMHAQAQDHWFEASKAENLGKWIRVADKAVKDDL
;
A
#
# COMPACT_ATOMS: atom_id res chain seq x y z
N MET A 1 -57.33 2.99 -9.79
CA MET A 1 -55.91 3.36 -9.89
C MET A 1 -55.20 2.71 -8.70
N LEU A 2 -54.36 1.70 -8.90
CA LEU A 2 -53.68 1.02 -7.79
C LEU A 2 -52.62 1.96 -7.20
N LYS A 3 -52.68 2.18 -5.89
CA LYS A 3 -51.62 2.81 -5.10
C LYS A 3 -50.87 1.71 -4.36
N PHE A 4 -49.57 1.65 -4.59
CA PHE A 4 -48.66 0.83 -3.79
C PHE A 4 -47.93 1.74 -2.81
N THR A 5 -47.83 1.32 -1.56
CA THR A 5 -47.01 1.97 -0.54
C THR A 5 -45.80 1.08 -0.30
N VAL A 6 -44.60 1.57 -0.59
CA VAL A 6 -43.34 0.85 -0.36
C VAL A 6 -42.76 1.32 0.96
N HIS A 7 -42.57 0.40 1.90
CA HIS A 7 -41.90 0.66 3.17
C HIS A 7 -40.40 0.48 2.97
N THR A 8 -39.63 1.57 3.10
CA THR A 8 -38.18 1.60 2.86
C THR A 8 -37.35 1.41 4.12
N ASP A 9 -37.98 1.20 5.28
CA ASP A 9 -37.32 1.17 6.58
C ASP A 9 -36.23 0.08 6.68
N GLY A 10 -36.36 -1.02 5.93
CA GLY A 10 -35.34 -2.08 5.82
C GLY A 10 -34.18 -1.76 4.89
N LEU A 11 -34.30 -0.77 4.00
CA LEU A 11 -33.29 -0.45 2.98
C LEU A 11 -32.05 0.22 3.59
N GLU A 12 -32.20 0.99 4.68
CA GLU A 12 -31.06 1.59 5.38
C GLU A 12 -30.16 0.51 5.99
N SER A 13 -30.74 -0.54 6.58
CA SER A 13 -29.97 -1.67 7.13
C SER A 13 -29.19 -2.45 6.05
N ILE A 14 -29.67 -2.44 4.80
CA ILE A 14 -28.97 -3.04 3.66
C ILE A 14 -27.76 -2.18 3.28
N LYS A 15 -27.87 -0.85 3.32
CA LYS A 15 -26.73 0.05 3.05
C LYS A 15 -25.63 -0.13 4.08
N ASP A 16 -25.98 -0.24 5.36
CA ASP A 16 -25.00 -0.42 6.42
C ASP A 16 -24.23 -1.73 6.27
N LYS A 17 -24.94 -2.84 6.00
CA LYS A 17 -24.32 -4.15 5.74
C LYS A 17 -23.42 -4.13 4.50
N LEU A 18 -23.88 -3.48 3.42
CA LEU A 18 -23.08 -3.30 2.21
C LEU A 18 -21.80 -2.51 2.51
N ALA A 19 -21.89 -1.41 3.27
CA ALA A 19 -20.73 -0.61 3.65
C ALA A 19 -19.73 -1.39 4.52
N GLU A 20 -20.23 -2.20 5.45
CA GLU A 20 -19.40 -3.09 6.28
C GLU A 20 -18.69 -4.15 5.43
N GLY A 21 -19.42 -4.80 4.51
CA GLY A 21 -18.86 -5.77 3.57
C GLY A 21 -17.79 -5.15 2.66
N CYS A 22 -18.02 -3.94 2.15
CA CYS A 22 -17.01 -3.20 1.39
C CYS A 22 -15.74 -2.93 2.23
N THR A 23 -15.89 -2.56 3.50
CA THR A 23 -14.75 -2.30 4.40
C THR A 23 -13.91 -3.57 4.65
N LYS A 24 -14.57 -4.73 4.81
CA LYS A 24 -13.91 -6.04 4.95
C LYS A 24 -13.23 -6.48 3.65
N ALA A 25 -13.89 -6.25 2.51
CA ALA A 25 -13.33 -6.54 1.21
C ALA A 25 -12.07 -5.70 0.93
N GLU A 26 -12.11 -4.41 1.22
CA GLU A 26 -10.95 -3.51 1.14
C GLU A 26 -9.77 -4.01 1.97
N HIS A 27 -10.02 -4.42 3.21
CA HIS A 27 -8.99 -4.96 4.09
C HIS A 27 -8.38 -6.26 3.54
N THR A 28 -9.22 -7.16 3.03
CA THR A 28 -8.79 -8.40 2.38
C THR A 28 -7.89 -8.12 1.18
N VAL A 29 -8.26 -7.15 0.35
CA VAL A 29 -7.44 -6.73 -0.80
C VAL A 29 -6.11 -6.15 -0.32
N ALA A 30 -6.12 -5.28 0.69
CA ALA A 30 -4.90 -4.68 1.23
C ALA A 30 -3.91 -5.73 1.78
N LEU A 31 -4.41 -6.77 2.46
CA LEU A 31 -3.60 -7.91 2.91
C LEU A 31 -2.97 -8.66 1.73
N GLN A 32 -3.73 -8.89 0.66
CA GLN A 32 -3.22 -9.56 -0.53
C GLN A 32 -2.16 -8.71 -1.25
N VAL A 33 -2.41 -7.42 -1.40
CA VAL A 33 -1.45 -6.46 -1.99
C VAL A 33 -0.16 -6.43 -1.18
N LYS A 34 -0.23 -6.37 0.16
CA LYS A 34 0.97 -6.42 1.03
C LYS A 34 1.78 -7.69 0.75
N LYS A 35 1.11 -8.85 0.69
CA LYS A 35 1.78 -10.13 0.43
C LYS A 35 2.46 -10.17 -0.93
N ASP A 36 1.77 -9.74 -1.98
CA ASP A 36 2.31 -9.76 -3.35
C ASP A 36 3.42 -8.72 -3.56
N THR A 37 3.39 -7.63 -2.80
CA THR A 37 4.36 -6.54 -2.90
C THR A 37 5.64 -6.82 -2.11
N SER A 38 5.61 -7.67 -1.08
CA SER A 38 6.77 -7.98 -0.23
C SER A 38 8.06 -8.29 -1.02
N PRO A 39 8.07 -9.14 -2.07
CA PRO A 39 9.28 -9.43 -2.87
C PRO A 39 9.89 -8.24 -3.61
N PHE A 40 9.14 -7.15 -3.78
CA PHE A 40 9.58 -5.91 -4.44
C PHE A 40 10.15 -4.90 -3.44
N VAL A 41 9.86 -5.05 -2.15
CA VAL A 41 10.27 -4.11 -1.10
C VAL A 41 11.78 -4.22 -0.86
N PRO A 42 12.52 -3.10 -0.77
CA PRO A 42 13.92 -3.11 -0.38
C PRO A 42 14.16 -3.79 0.98
N ALA A 43 15.02 -4.81 0.98
CA ALA A 43 15.27 -5.63 2.16
C ALA A 43 16.77 -5.85 2.37
N LEU A 44 17.42 -4.93 3.07
CA LEU A 44 18.80 -5.14 3.55
C LEU A 44 18.80 -6.04 4.79
N THR A 45 18.02 -5.67 5.80
CA THR A 45 17.76 -6.47 7.01
C THR A 45 16.34 -7.04 7.06
N GLY A 46 15.50 -6.67 6.09
CA GLY A 46 14.07 -7.04 6.05
C GLY A 46 13.18 -6.21 6.99
N ASP A 47 13.73 -5.23 7.72
CA ASP A 47 12.95 -4.46 8.72
C ASP A 47 11.75 -3.72 8.12
N LEU A 48 11.92 -3.11 6.95
CA LEU A 48 10.86 -2.34 6.28
C LEU A 48 9.67 -3.24 5.94
N ASP A 49 9.92 -4.37 5.29
CA ASP A 49 8.86 -5.31 4.90
C ASP A 49 8.19 -5.93 6.14
N ARG A 50 9.00 -6.38 7.12
CA ARG A 50 8.49 -6.96 8.38
C ARG A 50 7.58 -5.99 9.15
N ARG A 51 7.91 -4.70 9.16
CA ARG A 51 7.13 -3.68 9.87
C ARG A 51 6.01 -3.08 9.03
N THR A 52 5.91 -3.44 7.75
CA THR A 52 4.78 -3.04 6.92
C THR A 52 3.51 -3.61 7.52
N LYS A 53 2.51 -2.75 7.71
CA LYS A 53 1.23 -3.14 8.32
C LYS A 53 0.07 -2.73 7.43
N VAL A 54 -1.06 -3.42 7.61
CA VAL A 54 -2.33 -3.05 6.99
C VAL A 54 -3.23 -2.46 8.06
N ASP A 55 -3.89 -1.36 7.74
CA ASP A 55 -4.88 -0.69 8.58
C ASP A 55 -6.09 -0.32 7.71
N GLY A 56 -7.17 -1.11 7.82
CA GLY A 56 -8.29 -1.06 6.87
C GLY A 56 -7.80 -1.24 5.42
N PRO A 57 -8.05 -0.28 4.51
CA PRO A 57 -7.56 -0.31 3.12
C PRO A 57 -6.09 0.13 2.97
N LEU A 58 -5.44 0.62 4.03
CA LEU A 58 -4.14 1.27 3.94
C LEU A 58 -3.00 0.26 4.13
N ILE A 59 -1.97 0.37 3.29
CA ILE A 59 -0.70 -0.35 3.45
C ILE A 59 0.34 0.66 3.90
N ILE A 60 0.85 0.49 5.11
CA ILE A 60 1.69 1.47 5.78
C ILE A 60 3.12 0.93 5.88
N TYR A 61 4.06 1.63 5.22
CA TYR A 61 5.50 1.39 5.28
C TYR A 61 6.15 2.35 6.29
N PRO A 62 6.44 1.92 7.54
CA PRO A 62 6.80 2.84 8.60
C PRO A 62 8.25 3.33 8.54
N GLY A 63 8.43 4.57 9.01
CA GLY A 63 9.75 5.15 9.26
C GLY A 63 10.17 6.20 8.22
N PRO A 64 11.02 7.16 8.61
CA PRO A 64 11.47 8.24 7.72
C PRO A 64 12.24 7.73 6.49
N GLN A 65 12.85 6.55 6.59
CA GLN A 65 13.58 5.90 5.50
C GLN A 65 12.68 5.37 4.38
N SER A 66 11.40 5.12 4.62
CA SER A 66 10.49 4.57 3.61
C SER A 66 10.39 5.48 2.40
N ARG A 67 10.24 6.80 2.62
CA ARG A 67 10.22 7.80 1.53
C ARG A 67 11.53 7.79 0.75
N TYR A 68 12.66 7.66 1.44
CA TYR A 68 13.97 7.66 0.81
C TYR A 68 14.15 6.45 -0.11
N LEU A 69 13.81 5.26 0.39
CA LEU A 69 13.86 4.02 -0.38
C LEU A 69 12.85 4.03 -1.53
N TYR A 70 11.64 4.54 -1.30
CA TYR A 70 10.58 4.56 -2.30
C TYR A 70 10.93 5.40 -3.52
N ASN A 71 11.61 6.53 -3.33
CA ASN A 71 12.05 7.38 -4.45
C ASN A 71 13.27 6.82 -5.19
N GLY A 72 14.00 5.86 -4.61
CA GLY A 72 15.15 5.23 -5.28
C GLY A 72 16.34 6.15 -5.56
N LYS A 73 16.36 7.35 -4.99
CA LYS A 73 17.37 8.38 -5.28
C LYS A 73 18.00 8.88 -4.00
N LEU A 74 19.32 9.06 -4.00
CA LEU A 74 20.09 9.63 -2.90
C LEU A 74 19.46 10.94 -2.43
N MET A 75 19.25 11.06 -1.12
CA MET A 75 18.64 12.22 -0.48
C MET A 75 19.63 12.87 0.48
N VAL A 76 19.92 14.14 0.23
CA VAL A 76 20.98 14.88 0.92
C VAL A 76 20.45 16.12 1.62
N ASP A 77 21.20 16.60 2.62
CA ASP A 77 21.03 17.96 3.14
C ASP A 77 21.36 18.95 2.02
N PRO A 78 20.47 19.91 1.70
CA PRO A 78 20.66 20.83 0.59
C PRO A 78 21.87 21.75 0.75
N GLU A 79 22.32 22.03 1.99
CA GLU A 79 23.44 22.95 2.23
C GLU A 79 24.78 22.21 2.24
N THR A 80 24.84 21.02 2.83
CA THR A 80 26.10 20.28 2.99
C THR A 80 26.31 19.18 1.93
N GLY A 81 25.27 18.80 1.21
CA GLY A 81 25.30 17.63 0.31
C GLY A 81 25.41 16.28 1.03
N SER A 82 25.35 16.27 2.37
CA SER A 82 25.53 15.05 3.17
C SER A 82 24.29 14.15 3.16
N SER A 83 24.51 12.83 3.09
CA SER A 83 23.49 11.81 3.34
C SER A 83 23.02 11.79 4.81
N TYR A 84 23.73 12.47 5.71
CA TYR A 84 23.29 12.74 7.08
C TYR A 84 22.82 14.20 7.17
N ALA A 85 21.51 14.41 7.31
CA ALA A 85 20.96 15.76 7.40
C ALA A 85 21.07 16.33 8.81
N ARG A 86 21.24 17.64 8.89
CA ARG A 86 21.20 18.36 10.17
C ARG A 86 19.80 18.28 10.77
N LYS A 87 19.72 18.37 12.11
CA LYS A 87 18.44 18.34 12.83
C LYS A 87 17.52 19.45 12.32
N GLY A 88 16.27 19.10 12.02
CA GLY A 88 15.25 20.03 11.50
C GLY A 88 15.32 20.28 9.99
N THR A 89 16.28 19.69 9.28
CA THR A 89 16.42 19.88 7.82
C THR A 89 15.67 18.81 7.05
N THR A 90 14.95 19.23 6.00
CA THR A 90 14.32 18.31 5.05
C THR A 90 15.30 17.98 3.93
N LYS A 91 15.51 16.69 3.68
CA LYS A 91 16.39 16.23 2.60
C LYS A 91 15.78 16.46 1.22
N VAL A 92 16.62 16.83 0.28
CA VAL A 92 16.28 16.99 -1.14
C VAL A 92 16.75 15.78 -1.94
N LEU A 93 16.02 15.45 -3.00
CA LEU A 93 16.40 14.40 -3.96
C LEU A 93 17.60 14.88 -4.79
N THR A 94 18.46 13.93 -5.15
CA THR A 94 19.54 14.13 -6.13
C THR A 94 19.29 13.26 -7.35
N ASP A 95 20.07 13.43 -8.42
CA ASP A 95 19.98 12.57 -9.61
C ASP A 95 20.70 11.22 -9.46
N LYS A 96 21.30 10.96 -8.30
CA LYS A 96 22.01 9.71 -8.05
C LYS A 96 21.05 8.63 -7.58
N ASN A 97 20.89 7.58 -8.38
CA ASN A 97 20.08 6.41 -8.03
C ASN A 97 20.73 5.58 -6.92
N LEU A 98 19.88 4.95 -6.10
CA LEU A 98 20.26 3.93 -5.13
C LEU A 98 20.45 2.59 -5.82
N VAL A 99 21.32 1.76 -5.25
CA VAL A 99 21.47 0.37 -5.64
C VAL A 99 20.88 -0.49 -4.54
N PHE A 100 19.81 -1.22 -4.84
CA PHE A 100 19.15 -2.08 -3.87
C PHE A 100 19.83 -3.44 -3.78
N ASN A 101 19.97 -3.94 -2.56
CA ASN A 101 20.39 -5.31 -2.30
C ASN A 101 19.28 -6.27 -2.77
N LYS A 102 19.67 -7.30 -3.53
CA LYS A 102 18.76 -8.30 -4.11
C LYS A 102 18.91 -9.71 -3.53
N ALA A 103 19.72 -9.89 -2.48
CA ALA A 103 20.00 -11.18 -1.88
C ALA A 103 18.76 -11.77 -1.16
N MET A 104 17.98 -10.92 -0.49
CA MET A 104 16.73 -11.35 0.16
C MET A 104 15.54 -11.27 -0.80
N HIS A 105 15.40 -10.12 -1.46
CA HIS A 105 14.31 -9.82 -2.38
C HIS A 105 14.88 -9.57 -3.78
N ALA A 106 14.79 -10.57 -4.66
CA ALA A 106 15.38 -10.48 -6.00
C ALA A 106 14.77 -9.35 -6.84
N GLN A 107 13.51 -8.99 -6.58
CA GLN A 107 12.76 -7.92 -7.25
C GLN A 107 12.82 -6.57 -6.51
N ALA A 108 13.70 -6.44 -5.49
CA ALA A 108 13.86 -5.20 -4.73
C ALA A 108 14.17 -4.02 -5.65
N GLN A 109 13.32 -2.99 -5.59
CA GLN A 109 13.42 -1.77 -6.39
C GLN A 109 12.72 -0.59 -5.69
N ASP A 110 12.91 0.61 -6.22
CA ASP A 110 12.12 1.78 -5.85
C ASP A 110 10.73 1.70 -6.48
N HIS A 111 9.77 2.51 -6.02
CA HIS A 111 8.37 2.44 -6.50
C HIS A 111 7.83 0.99 -6.54
N TRP A 112 8.16 0.22 -5.51
CA TRP A 112 7.89 -1.23 -5.46
C TRP A 112 6.40 -1.56 -5.51
N PHE A 113 5.53 -0.64 -5.06
CA PHE A 113 4.09 -0.80 -5.17
C PHE A 113 3.64 -0.73 -6.63
N GLU A 114 4.15 0.21 -7.41
CA GLU A 114 3.87 0.35 -8.83
C GLU A 114 4.34 -0.87 -9.61
N ALA A 115 5.55 -1.36 -9.31
CA ALA A 115 6.08 -2.58 -9.91
C ALA A 115 5.19 -3.80 -9.59
N SER A 116 4.85 -3.99 -8.31
CA SER A 116 3.94 -5.06 -7.88
C SER A 116 2.55 -4.94 -8.52
N LYS A 117 2.02 -3.72 -8.62
CA LYS A 117 0.72 -3.43 -9.24
C LYS A 117 0.72 -3.77 -10.72
N ALA A 118 1.78 -3.43 -11.44
CA ALA A 118 1.90 -3.76 -12.86
C ALA A 118 1.81 -5.27 -13.11
N GLU A 119 2.35 -6.09 -12.20
CA GLU A 119 2.30 -7.55 -12.30
C GLU A 119 1.01 -8.17 -11.73
N ASN A 120 0.42 -7.59 -10.68
CA ASN A 120 -0.61 -8.25 -9.87
C ASN A 120 -2.01 -7.62 -9.93
N LEU A 121 -2.22 -6.50 -10.64
CA LEU A 121 -3.51 -5.79 -10.64
C LEU A 121 -4.70 -6.69 -10.99
N GLY A 122 -4.57 -7.53 -12.02
CA GLY A 122 -5.64 -8.46 -12.43
C GLY A 122 -5.96 -9.54 -11.39
N LYS A 123 -5.00 -9.88 -10.52
CA LYS A 123 -5.25 -10.75 -9.35
C LYS A 123 -5.99 -10.00 -8.25
N TRP A 124 -5.59 -8.76 -7.96
CA TRP A 124 -6.23 -7.96 -6.91
C TRP A 124 -7.68 -7.64 -7.22
N ILE A 125 -8.02 -7.35 -8.49
CA ILE A 125 -9.41 -7.15 -8.93
C ILE A 125 -10.26 -8.41 -8.67
N ARG A 126 -9.73 -9.60 -8.95
CA ARG A 126 -10.44 -10.87 -8.69
C ARG A 126 -10.63 -11.12 -7.19
N VAL A 127 -9.64 -10.77 -6.37
CA VAL A 127 -9.75 -10.86 -4.91
C VAL A 127 -10.79 -9.88 -4.38
N ALA A 128 -10.85 -8.66 -4.91
CA ALA A 128 -11.86 -7.68 -4.56
C ALA A 128 -13.28 -8.16 -4.91
N ASP A 129 -13.48 -8.64 -6.15
CA ASP A 129 -14.78 -9.16 -6.60
C ASP A 129 -15.26 -10.34 -5.74
N LYS A 130 -14.35 -11.27 -5.41
CA LYS A 130 -14.67 -12.38 -4.52
C LYS A 130 -15.03 -11.90 -3.11
N ALA A 131 -14.23 -11.00 -2.53
CA ALA A 131 -14.44 -10.55 -1.17
C ALA A 131 -15.77 -9.78 -1.01
N VAL A 132 -16.14 -8.94 -1.98
CA VAL A 132 -17.45 -8.25 -1.97
C VAL A 132 -18.60 -9.25 -2.06
N LYS A 133 -18.49 -10.30 -2.89
CA LYS A 133 -19.53 -11.32 -3.03
C LYS A 133 -19.68 -12.21 -1.80
N ASP A 134 -18.59 -12.50 -1.11
CA ASP A 134 -18.61 -13.36 0.08
C ASP A 134 -19.21 -12.63 1.31
N ASP A 135 -19.19 -11.29 1.33
CA ASP A 135 -19.69 -10.45 2.44
C ASP A 135 -21.10 -9.85 2.21
N LEU A 136 -21.71 -10.12 1.05
CA LEU A 136 -23.09 -9.71 0.68
C LEU A 136 -24.13 -10.77 1.05
#